data_AF-A0A949ZUF7-F1
#
_entry.id   AF-A0A949ZUF7-F1
#
_cell.length_a   1.000
_cell.length_b   1.000
_cell.length_c   1.000
_cell.angle_alpha   90.00
_cell.angle_beta   90.00
_cell.angle_gamma   90.00
#
_symmetry.space_group_name_H-M   'P 1'
#
loop_
_entity.id
_entity.type
_entity.pdbx_description
1 polymer ?
#
loop_
_entity_poly.entity_id
_entity_poly.type
_entity_poly.pdbx_seq_one_letter_code
_entity_poly.pdbx_strand_id
1 'polypeptide(L)'
;MSHRLKQSVPLALSIGLVAFVWSELTLNFNLHWFTVADGVFGKFGLPQKFQVVLPATFITWGLYYVLGADRTALRKTLIAATTGTVGAIVIMTLGPALAGLPSLWGLALAIGIVGGGLVILSTLTADGSLAAAPAFVCAASVLLWWFATGLDNYVPGAAGPHTVAGLGLALTTHPLAADTGALGGLLSTPWPFVALSAWVSLLCGPLLGALSHALAAVPGRMTAPSGAVTPRVTA
;
A
#
# COMPACT_ATOMS: atom_id res chain seq x y z
N MET A 1 3.62 35.28 -7.44
CA MET A 1 3.54 34.02 -6.67
C MET A 1 3.53 34.34 -5.18
N SER A 2 2.58 33.80 -4.42
CA SER A 2 2.55 33.95 -2.95
C SER A 2 3.80 33.33 -2.32
N HIS A 3 4.26 33.88 -1.19
CA HIS A 3 5.44 33.39 -0.46
C HIS A 3 5.35 31.88 -0.16
N ARG A 4 4.16 31.39 0.19
CA ARG A 4 3.89 29.97 0.44
C ARG A 4 4.14 29.10 -0.80
N LEU A 5 3.70 29.54 -1.97
CA LEU A 5 3.91 28.78 -3.21
C LEU A 5 5.41 28.65 -3.53
N LYS A 6 6.19 29.73 -3.39
CA LYS A 6 7.65 29.67 -3.61
C LYS A 6 8.35 28.68 -2.70
N GLN A 7 7.90 28.54 -1.45
CA GLN A 7 8.46 27.58 -0.49
C GLN A 7 8.07 26.13 -0.80
N SER A 8 6.88 25.92 -1.37
CA SER A 8 6.37 24.58 -1.69
C SER A 8 6.80 24.05 -3.06
N VAL A 9 7.19 24.92 -4.00
CA VAL A 9 7.56 24.53 -5.39
C VAL A 9 8.66 23.46 -5.45
N PRO A 10 9.79 23.56 -4.75
CA PRO A 10 10.84 22.54 -4.84
C PRO A 10 10.35 21.15 -4.40
N LEU A 11 9.54 21.13 -3.33
CA LEU A 11 8.93 19.91 -2.83
C LEU A 11 7.90 19.35 -3.82
N ALA A 12 7.02 20.20 -4.35
CA ALA A 12 6.01 19.79 -5.32
C ALA A 12 6.63 19.20 -6.60
N LEU A 13 7.69 19.82 -7.12
CA LEU A 13 8.41 19.30 -8.28
C LEU A 13 9.09 17.96 -7.97
N SER A 14 9.71 17.83 -6.79
CA SER A 14 10.30 16.58 -6.39
C SER A 14 9.28 15.46 -6.23
N ILE A 15 8.14 15.73 -5.59
CA ILE A 15 7.06 14.75 -5.45
C ILE A 15 6.54 14.36 -6.83
N GLY A 16 6.29 15.34 -7.71
CA GLY A 16 5.82 15.07 -9.07
C GLY A 16 6.78 14.19 -9.86
N LEU A 17 8.08 14.46 -9.80
CA LEU A 17 9.10 13.66 -10.47
C LEU A 17 9.17 12.23 -9.93
N VAL A 18 9.27 12.07 -8.60
CA VAL A 18 9.37 10.74 -7.98
C VAL A 18 8.08 9.95 -8.20
N ALA A 19 6.91 10.60 -8.13
CA ALA A 19 5.62 9.96 -8.37
C ALA A 19 5.48 9.51 -9.82
N PHE A 20 5.94 10.31 -10.78
CA PHE A 20 5.99 9.93 -12.19
C PHE A 20 6.87 8.69 -12.39
N VAL A 21 8.13 8.73 -11.94
CA VAL A 21 9.06 7.62 -12.09
C VAL A 21 8.56 6.35 -11.42
N TRP A 22 8.02 6.47 -10.20
CA TRP A 22 7.48 5.33 -9.48
C TRP A 22 6.21 4.76 -10.14
N SER A 23 5.32 5.61 -10.65
CA SER A 23 4.12 5.16 -11.36
C SER A 23 4.50 4.43 -12.64
N GLU A 24 5.42 4.98 -13.44
CA GLU A 24 5.95 4.30 -14.63
C GLU A 24 6.54 2.95 -14.27
N LEU A 25 7.41 2.87 -13.26
CA LEU A 25 8.03 1.62 -12.85
C LEU A 25 6.99 0.59 -12.39
N THR A 26 6.05 0.99 -11.53
CA THR A 26 5.06 0.06 -10.96
C THR A 26 4.01 -0.39 -11.96
N LEU A 27 3.52 0.50 -12.81
CA LEU A 27 2.57 0.15 -13.86
C LEU A 27 3.21 -0.77 -14.89
N ASN A 28 4.42 -0.48 -15.36
CA ASN A 28 5.12 -1.37 -16.29
C ASN A 28 5.50 -2.71 -15.63
N PHE A 29 5.94 -2.70 -14.36
CA PHE A 29 6.20 -3.93 -13.61
C PHE A 29 4.97 -4.85 -13.59
N ASN A 30 3.81 -4.30 -13.22
CA ASN A 30 2.58 -5.07 -13.08
C ASN A 30 1.93 -5.45 -14.42
N LEU A 31 2.08 -4.65 -15.47
CA LEU A 31 1.30 -4.79 -16.72
C LEU A 31 2.11 -5.23 -17.94
N HIS A 32 3.44 -5.21 -17.89
CA HIS A 32 4.32 -5.50 -19.03
C HIS A 32 5.55 -6.37 -18.71
N TRP A 33 6.14 -6.25 -17.52
CA TRP A 33 7.41 -6.97 -17.25
C TRP A 33 7.20 -8.29 -16.54
N PHE A 34 6.28 -8.34 -15.57
CA PHE A 34 6.01 -9.52 -14.76
C PHE A 34 4.56 -10.00 -14.93
N THR A 35 4.22 -10.31 -16.17
CA THR A 35 2.86 -10.67 -16.58
C THR A 35 2.79 -12.06 -17.22
N VAL A 36 1.63 -12.70 -17.11
CA VAL A 36 1.24 -13.85 -17.94
C VAL A 36 0.56 -13.30 -19.18
N ALA A 37 1.19 -13.55 -20.34
CA ALA A 37 0.75 -13.16 -21.69
C ALA A 37 0.39 -11.67 -21.83
N ASP A 38 1.26 -10.91 -22.47
CA ASP A 38 0.96 -9.51 -22.79
C ASP A 38 -0.15 -9.40 -23.85
N GLY A 39 -1.06 -8.45 -23.64
CA GLY A 39 -2.18 -8.17 -24.54
C GLY A 39 -3.48 -8.91 -24.23
N VAL A 40 -3.55 -9.63 -23.11
CA VAL A 40 -4.78 -10.28 -22.62
C VAL A 40 -5.89 -9.27 -22.37
N PHE A 41 -5.54 -8.08 -21.85
CA PHE A 41 -6.43 -6.94 -21.71
C PHE A 41 -6.00 -5.80 -22.65
N GLY A 42 -6.18 -6.04 -23.95
CA GLY A 42 -5.80 -5.08 -24.98
C GLY A 42 -4.28 -4.99 -25.16
N LYS A 43 -3.62 -4.07 -24.47
CA LYS A 43 -2.14 -3.92 -24.49
C LYS A 43 -1.46 -4.41 -23.21
N PHE A 44 -2.22 -4.84 -22.21
CA PHE A 44 -1.70 -5.20 -20.89
C PHE A 44 -1.76 -6.70 -20.66
N GLY A 45 -0.79 -7.23 -19.92
CA GLY A 45 -0.79 -8.61 -19.44
C GLY A 45 -1.40 -8.77 -18.04
N LEU A 46 -1.53 -10.02 -17.59
CA LEU A 46 -2.01 -10.37 -16.25
C LEU A 46 -0.86 -10.42 -15.23
N PRO A 47 -0.86 -9.65 -14.12
CA PRO A 47 0.26 -9.65 -13.18
C PRO A 47 0.52 -11.02 -12.53
N GLN A 48 1.80 -11.43 -12.43
CA GLN A 48 2.20 -12.72 -11.85
C GLN A 48 2.47 -12.64 -10.34
N LYS A 49 1.62 -13.28 -9.52
CA LYS A 49 1.78 -13.53 -8.07
C LYS A 49 2.05 -12.29 -7.20
N PHE A 50 3.24 -11.68 -7.31
CA PHE A 50 3.63 -10.47 -6.60
C PHE A 50 3.29 -9.23 -7.43
N GLN A 51 2.72 -8.23 -6.77
CA GLN A 51 2.33 -6.97 -7.41
C GLN A 51 2.90 -5.80 -6.61
N VAL A 52 3.29 -4.74 -7.32
CA VAL A 52 3.58 -3.47 -6.64
C VAL A 52 2.30 -2.66 -6.58
N VAL A 53 1.68 -2.62 -5.40
CA VAL A 53 0.38 -1.97 -5.16
C VAL A 53 0.58 -0.46 -5.08
N LEU A 54 0.48 0.19 -6.23
CA LEU A 54 0.69 1.64 -6.38
C LEU A 54 -0.17 2.47 -5.40
N PRO A 55 -1.49 2.20 -5.20
CA PRO A 55 -2.30 2.93 -4.22
C PRO A 55 -1.76 2.81 -2.78
N ALA A 56 -1.36 1.61 -2.37
CA ALA A 56 -0.80 1.38 -1.03
C ALA A 56 0.49 2.17 -0.81
N THR A 57 1.32 2.28 -1.86
CA THR A 57 2.53 3.11 -1.82
C THR A 57 2.17 4.58 -1.59
N PHE A 58 1.20 5.13 -2.33
CA PHE A 58 0.80 6.53 -2.17
C PHE A 58 0.14 6.83 -0.82
N ILE A 59 -0.61 5.87 -0.27
CA ILE A 59 -1.24 6.04 1.05
C ILE A 59 -0.20 6.28 2.13
N THR A 60 0.84 5.44 2.20
CA THR A 60 1.89 5.59 3.22
C THR A 60 2.88 6.71 2.92
N TRP A 61 3.09 7.04 1.65
CA TRP A 61 3.79 8.26 1.26
C TRP A 61 3.04 9.51 1.78
N GLY A 62 1.72 9.56 1.61
CA GLY A 62 0.88 10.60 2.19
C GLY A 62 0.94 10.63 3.72
N LEU A 63 0.85 9.47 4.38
CA LEU A 63 0.97 9.37 5.84
C LEU A 63 2.30 9.91 6.36
N TYR A 64 3.41 9.63 5.66
CA TYR A 64 4.71 10.21 6.01
C TYR A 64 4.67 11.75 6.05
N TYR A 65 4.00 12.39 5.08
CA TYR A 65 3.83 13.84 5.09
C TYR A 65 2.91 14.34 6.20
N VAL A 66 1.77 13.67 6.41
CA VAL A 66 0.82 14.00 7.48
C VAL A 66 1.47 13.90 8.86
N LEU A 67 2.39 12.97 9.06
CA LEU A 67 3.11 12.76 10.31
C LEU A 67 4.30 13.71 10.53
N GLY A 68 4.56 14.64 9.62
CA GLY A 68 5.57 15.69 9.77
C GLY A 68 6.84 15.49 8.95
N ALA A 69 6.93 14.39 8.19
CA ALA A 69 7.93 14.21 7.14
C ALA A 69 9.41 14.37 7.58
N ASP A 70 9.69 13.87 8.78
CA ASP A 70 11.01 13.79 9.40
C ASP A 70 11.41 12.32 9.67
N ARG A 71 12.55 12.10 10.34
CA ARG A 71 13.00 10.74 10.68
C ARG A 71 12.02 10.02 11.62
N THR A 72 11.33 10.75 12.48
CA THR A 72 10.34 10.20 13.41
C THR A 72 9.10 9.74 12.65
N ALA A 73 8.62 10.53 11.70
CA ALA A 73 7.52 10.22 10.80
C ALA A 73 7.86 8.99 9.95
N LEU A 74 9.05 8.92 9.36
CA LEU A 74 9.51 7.75 8.61
C LEU A 74 9.41 6.48 9.46
N ARG A 75 9.97 6.50 10.68
CA ARG A 75 9.90 5.36 11.62
C ARG A 75 8.46 4.99 11.95
N LYS A 76 7.62 5.98 12.29
CA LYS A 76 6.21 5.76 12.65
C LYS A 76 5.41 5.17 11.49
N THR A 77 5.61 5.65 10.26
CA THR A 77 4.93 5.10 9.09
C THR A 77 5.36 3.67 8.77
N LEU A 78 6.66 3.35 8.89
CA LEU A 78 7.16 1.99 8.67
C LEU A 78 6.62 0.99 9.72
N ILE A 79 6.57 1.41 10.98
CA ILE A 79 5.95 0.62 12.05
C ILE A 79 4.45 0.45 11.78
N ALA A 80 3.74 1.52 11.45
CA ALA A 80 2.32 1.48 11.12
C ALA A 80 2.00 0.57 9.92
N ALA A 81 2.82 0.61 8.86
CA ALA A 81 2.71 -0.27 7.71
C ALA A 81 2.79 -1.74 8.13
N THR A 82 3.73 -2.07 9.02
CA THR A 82 3.91 -3.44 9.51
C THR A 82 2.79 -3.85 10.45
N THR A 83 2.48 -3.06 11.48
CA THR A 83 1.44 -3.37 12.47
C THR A 83 0.05 -3.46 11.83
N GLY A 84 -0.26 -2.54 10.89
CA GLY A 84 -1.51 -2.58 10.14
C GLY A 84 -1.62 -3.81 9.25
N THR A 85 -0.54 -4.18 8.56
CA THR A 85 -0.50 -5.41 7.75
C THR A 85 -0.71 -6.65 8.62
N VAL A 86 -0.07 -6.74 9.79
CA VAL A 86 -0.28 -7.85 10.73
C VAL A 86 -1.75 -7.94 11.16
N GLY A 87 -2.39 -6.80 11.48
CA GLY A 87 -3.82 -6.76 11.78
C GLY A 87 -4.69 -7.28 10.63
N ALA A 88 -4.38 -6.91 9.39
CA ALA A 88 -5.07 -7.42 8.21
C ALA A 88 -4.83 -8.92 8.01
N ILE A 89 -3.60 -9.41 8.18
CA ILE A 89 -3.25 -10.84 8.10
C ILE A 89 -4.09 -11.65 9.10
N VAL A 90 -4.26 -11.18 10.35
CA VAL A 90 -5.11 -11.85 11.33
C VAL A 90 -6.53 -12.02 10.79
N ILE A 91 -7.14 -10.98 10.21
CA ILE A 91 -8.48 -11.07 9.63
C ILE A 91 -8.50 -12.06 8.44
N MET A 92 -7.51 -11.96 7.55
CA MET A 92 -7.42 -12.80 6.34
C MET A 92 -7.24 -14.28 6.71
N THR A 93 -6.44 -14.59 7.73
CA THR A 93 -6.25 -15.96 8.24
C THR A 93 -7.52 -16.54 8.86
N LEU A 94 -8.29 -15.72 9.57
CA LEU A 94 -9.58 -16.11 10.14
C LEU A 94 -10.69 -16.23 9.08
N GLY A 95 -10.43 -15.83 7.83
CA GLY A 95 -11.36 -15.83 6.70
C GLY A 95 -12.33 -17.02 6.65
N PRO A 96 -11.86 -18.29 6.68
CA PRO A 96 -12.73 -19.45 6.58
C PRO A 96 -13.73 -19.56 7.75
N ALA A 97 -13.29 -19.22 8.97
CA ALA A 97 -14.15 -19.23 10.15
C ALA A 97 -15.17 -18.08 10.11
N LEU A 98 -14.78 -16.93 9.57
CA LEU A 98 -15.65 -15.77 9.43
C LEU A 98 -16.71 -15.95 8.34
N ALA A 99 -16.39 -16.69 7.28
CA ALA A 99 -17.29 -16.96 6.15
C ALA A 99 -18.49 -17.84 6.54
N GLY A 100 -18.39 -18.60 7.62
CA GLY A 100 -19.51 -19.40 8.16
C GLY A 100 -20.56 -18.59 8.92
N LEU A 101 -20.32 -17.29 9.15
CA LEU A 101 -21.23 -16.43 9.89
C LEU A 101 -22.26 -15.76 8.95
N PRO A 102 -23.45 -15.39 9.44
CA PRO A 102 -24.48 -14.77 8.60
C PRO A 102 -23.98 -13.47 7.94
N SER A 103 -24.26 -13.33 6.64
CA SER A 103 -23.90 -12.13 5.86
C SER A 103 -22.38 -11.81 5.96
N LEU A 104 -22.00 -10.54 6.17
CA LEU A 104 -20.62 -10.09 6.38
C LEU A 104 -20.32 -9.79 7.87
N TRP A 105 -21.12 -10.31 8.80
CA TRP A 105 -21.01 -9.97 10.23
C TRP A 105 -19.67 -10.39 10.82
N GLY A 106 -19.18 -11.58 10.44
CA GLY A 106 -17.87 -12.07 10.88
C GLY A 106 -16.74 -11.13 10.47
N LEU A 107 -16.74 -10.69 9.22
CA LEU A 107 -15.76 -9.77 8.69
C LEU A 107 -15.83 -8.40 9.38
N ALA A 108 -17.04 -7.85 9.54
CA ALA A 108 -17.26 -6.57 10.22
C ALA A 108 -16.80 -6.60 11.68
N LEU A 109 -17.13 -7.67 12.41
CA LEU A 109 -16.69 -7.86 13.79
C LEU A 109 -15.16 -8.00 13.89
N ALA A 110 -14.54 -8.78 13.00
CA ALA A 110 -13.09 -8.95 12.99
C ALA A 110 -12.35 -7.62 12.71
N ILE A 111 -12.85 -6.80 11.79
CA ILE A 111 -12.32 -5.46 11.53
C ILE A 111 -12.46 -4.58 12.78
N GLY A 112 -13.61 -4.62 13.46
CA GLY A 112 -13.82 -3.88 14.71
C GLY A 112 -12.87 -4.32 15.83
N ILE A 113 -12.68 -5.63 16.02
CA ILE A 113 -11.77 -6.19 17.02
C ILE A 113 -10.32 -5.78 16.73
N VAL A 114 -9.86 -5.89 15.48
CA VAL A 114 -8.52 -5.46 15.10
C VAL A 114 -8.35 -3.95 15.30
N GLY A 115 -9.34 -3.14 14.91
CA GLY A 115 -9.33 -1.70 15.16
C GLY A 115 -9.19 -1.37 16.65
N GLY A 116 -9.99 -2.00 17.50
CA GLY A 116 -9.89 -1.87 18.96
C GLY A 116 -8.54 -2.33 19.50
N GLY A 117 -8.02 -3.44 19.00
CA GLY A 117 -6.68 -3.95 19.33
C GLY A 117 -5.57 -2.96 18.98
N LEU A 118 -5.63 -2.31 17.82
CA LEU A 118 -4.67 -1.28 17.41
C LEU A 118 -4.72 -0.06 18.34
N VAL A 119 -5.91 0.34 18.82
CA VAL A 119 -6.06 1.41 19.82
C VAL A 119 -5.41 1.02 21.14
N ILE A 120 -5.66 -0.21 21.62
CA ILE A 120 -5.03 -0.72 22.84
C ILE A 120 -3.50 -0.76 22.67
N LEU A 121 -2.99 -1.30 21.57
CA LEU A 121 -1.55 -1.35 21.28
C LEU A 121 -0.90 0.04 21.29
N SER A 122 -1.61 1.08 20.83
CA SER A 122 -1.09 2.44 20.85
C SER A 122 -0.82 2.97 22.26
N THR A 123 -1.53 2.46 23.28
CA THR A 123 -1.33 2.85 24.69
C THR A 123 -0.05 2.27 25.29
N LEU A 124 0.54 1.25 24.65
CA LEU A 124 1.75 0.58 25.14
C LEU A 124 3.02 1.40 24.91
N THR A 125 2.97 2.43 24.06
CA THR A 125 4.13 3.25 23.69
C THR A 125 3.86 4.73 23.92
N ALA A 126 4.60 5.34 24.86
CA ALA A 126 4.47 6.77 25.17
C ALA A 126 4.92 7.69 24.01
N ASP A 127 5.80 7.21 23.14
CA ASP A 127 6.33 7.98 21.99
C ASP A 127 5.39 7.98 20.76
N GLY A 128 4.27 7.26 20.85
CA GLY A 128 3.29 7.11 19.78
C GLY A 128 3.84 6.35 18.57
N SER A 129 4.83 5.48 18.75
CA SER A 129 5.36 4.61 17.69
C SER A 129 4.33 3.59 17.18
N LEU A 130 3.42 3.13 18.05
CA LEU A 130 2.29 2.26 17.70
C LEU A 130 0.97 3.03 17.51
N ALA A 131 1.03 4.26 17.00
CA ALA A 131 -0.18 5.08 16.80
C ALA A 131 -1.26 4.31 16.00
N ALA A 132 -2.47 4.23 16.55
CA ALA A 132 -3.54 3.41 16.00
C ALA A 132 -4.03 3.90 14.64
N ALA A 133 -4.15 5.23 14.45
CA ALA A 133 -4.67 5.82 13.23
C ALA A 133 -3.87 5.44 11.96
N PRO A 134 -2.53 5.67 11.88
CA PRO A 134 -1.77 5.26 10.70
C PRO A 134 -1.74 3.74 10.52
N ALA A 135 -1.73 2.95 11.60
CA ALA A 135 -1.77 1.50 11.51
C ALA A 135 -3.12 1.01 10.94
N PHE A 136 -4.23 1.64 11.33
CA PHE A 136 -5.56 1.32 10.81
C PHE A 136 -5.69 1.65 9.32
N VAL A 137 -5.13 2.79 8.88
CA VAL A 137 -5.07 3.14 7.44
C VAL A 137 -4.27 2.10 6.64
N CYS A 138 -3.15 1.62 7.19
CA CYS A 138 -2.35 0.56 6.56
C CYS A 138 -3.12 -0.77 6.50
N ALA A 139 -3.79 -1.17 7.60
CA ALA A 139 -4.65 -2.36 7.62
C ALA A 139 -5.77 -2.27 6.59
N ALA A 140 -6.46 -1.13 6.52
CA ALA A 140 -7.51 -0.87 5.55
C ALA A 140 -6.99 -0.94 4.10
N SER A 141 -5.76 -0.49 3.85
CA SER A 141 -5.13 -0.58 2.53
C SER A 141 -4.91 -2.02 2.09
N VAL A 142 -4.44 -2.89 3.01
CA VAL A 142 -4.25 -4.32 2.74
C VAL A 142 -5.60 -5.01 2.52
N LEU A 143 -6.58 -4.74 3.37
CA LEU A 143 -7.93 -5.31 3.24
C LEU A 143 -8.63 -4.85 1.96
N LEU A 144 -8.49 -3.58 1.58
CA LEU A 144 -9.00 -3.07 0.32
C LEU A 144 -8.40 -3.83 -0.87
N TRP A 145 -7.10 -4.09 -0.85
CA TRP A 145 -6.46 -4.89 -1.89
C TRP A 145 -6.97 -6.33 -1.89
N TRP A 146 -7.11 -6.94 -0.71
CA TRP A 146 -7.68 -8.28 -0.59
C TRP A 146 -9.10 -8.39 -1.12
N PHE A 147 -9.94 -7.38 -0.86
CA PHE A 147 -11.28 -7.29 -1.41
C PHE A 147 -11.26 -7.16 -2.94
N ALA A 148 -10.35 -6.32 -3.47
CA ALA A 148 -10.20 -6.11 -4.90
C ALA A 148 -9.67 -7.35 -5.64
N THR A 149 -8.91 -8.23 -4.97
CA THR A 149 -8.35 -9.46 -5.55
C THR A 149 -9.18 -10.71 -5.26
N GLY A 150 -10.40 -10.56 -4.73
CA GLY A 150 -11.38 -11.65 -4.64
C GLY A 150 -11.62 -12.25 -3.25
N LEU A 151 -11.04 -11.73 -2.18
CA LEU A 151 -11.23 -12.28 -0.82
C LEU A 151 -10.82 -13.76 -0.70
N ASP A 152 -9.73 -14.14 -1.35
CA ASP A 152 -9.16 -15.49 -1.22
C ASP A 152 -8.97 -15.89 0.26
N ASN A 153 -9.16 -17.16 0.59
CA ASN A 153 -9.28 -17.72 1.96
C ASN A 153 -10.54 -17.34 2.75
N TYR A 154 -11.27 -16.28 2.40
CA TYR A 154 -12.66 -16.09 2.87
C TYR A 154 -13.65 -16.77 1.91
N VAL A 155 -13.44 -16.62 0.60
CA VAL A 155 -14.10 -17.42 -0.44
C VAL A 155 -13.08 -18.39 -1.04
N PRO A 156 -13.22 -19.71 -0.86
CA PRO A 156 -12.28 -20.69 -1.42
C PRO A 156 -12.18 -20.57 -2.95
N GLY A 157 -10.94 -20.50 -3.47
CA GLY A 157 -10.66 -20.41 -4.90
C GLY A 157 -10.78 -19.00 -5.49
N ALA A 158 -11.24 -18.01 -4.71
CA ALA A 158 -11.46 -16.66 -5.21
C ALA A 158 -10.17 -15.90 -5.53
N ALA A 159 -9.00 -16.49 -5.28
CA ALA A 159 -7.75 -16.03 -5.86
C ALA A 159 -7.78 -15.98 -7.39
N GLY A 160 -8.66 -16.73 -8.08
CA GLY A 160 -8.72 -16.80 -9.53
C GLY A 160 -7.78 -17.84 -10.14
N PRO A 161 -7.93 -18.17 -11.44
CA PRO A 161 -7.20 -19.26 -12.08
C PRO A 161 -5.75 -18.93 -12.48
N HIS A 162 -5.29 -17.69 -12.30
CA HIS A 162 -3.94 -17.20 -12.64
C HIS A 162 -3.42 -17.56 -14.05
N THR A 163 -4.32 -17.85 -14.99
CA THR A 163 -3.98 -18.27 -16.37
C THR A 163 -4.90 -17.59 -17.38
N VAL A 164 -4.39 -17.36 -18.59
CA VAL A 164 -5.16 -16.76 -19.69
C VAL A 164 -6.37 -17.62 -20.07
N ALA A 165 -6.19 -18.94 -20.11
CA ALA A 165 -7.26 -19.88 -20.42
C ALA A 165 -8.34 -19.88 -19.33
N GLY A 166 -7.95 -19.85 -18.05
CA GLY A 166 -8.88 -19.77 -16.94
C GLY A 166 -9.62 -18.42 -16.88
N LEU A 167 -8.96 -17.32 -17.25
CA LEU A 167 -9.61 -16.01 -17.38
C LEU A 167 -10.63 -16.01 -18.52
N GLY A 168 -10.28 -16.55 -19.69
CA GLY A 168 -11.21 -16.67 -20.83
C GLY A 168 -12.44 -17.50 -20.47
N LEU A 169 -12.26 -18.56 -19.69
CA LEU A 169 -13.36 -19.36 -19.15
C LEU A 169 -14.22 -18.53 -18.18
N ALA A 170 -13.60 -17.85 -17.22
CA ALA A 170 -14.28 -17.01 -16.23
C ALA A 170 -15.13 -15.89 -16.88
N LEU A 171 -14.63 -15.23 -17.92
CA LEU A 171 -15.33 -14.16 -18.63
C LEU A 171 -16.52 -14.65 -19.47
N THR A 172 -16.56 -15.93 -19.83
CA THR A 172 -17.57 -16.49 -20.73
C THR A 172 -18.62 -17.34 -20.01
N THR A 173 -18.35 -17.79 -18.78
CA THR A 173 -19.33 -18.51 -17.93
C THR A 173 -20.15 -17.56 -17.07
N HIS A 174 -21.49 -17.66 -17.19
CA HIS A 174 -22.44 -17.10 -16.23
C HIS A 174 -23.18 -18.23 -15.48
N PRO A 175 -23.36 -18.14 -14.14
CA PRO A 175 -22.83 -17.12 -13.23
C PRO A 175 -21.31 -17.27 -13.02
N LEU A 176 -20.62 -16.16 -12.74
CA LEU A 176 -19.20 -16.18 -12.34
C LEU A 176 -19.06 -17.15 -11.16
N ALA A 177 -18.32 -18.23 -11.37
CA ALA A 177 -18.13 -19.23 -10.34
C ALA A 177 -17.26 -18.65 -9.19
N ALA A 178 -17.38 -19.19 -7.98
CA ALA A 178 -16.72 -18.63 -6.79
C ALA A 178 -15.18 -18.58 -6.91
N ASP A 179 -14.62 -19.33 -7.86
CA ASP A 179 -13.22 -19.43 -8.24
C ASP A 179 -12.77 -18.38 -9.28
N THR A 180 -13.65 -17.46 -9.72
CA THR A 180 -13.26 -16.40 -10.66
C THR A 180 -12.67 -15.17 -9.99
N GLY A 181 -12.80 -15.00 -8.67
CA GLY A 181 -12.31 -13.82 -7.94
C GLY A 181 -13.03 -12.50 -8.27
N ALA A 182 -12.74 -11.44 -7.50
CA ALA A 182 -13.26 -10.10 -7.78
C ALA A 182 -12.58 -9.56 -9.05
N LEU A 183 -13.39 -9.01 -9.97
CA LEU A 183 -13.00 -8.66 -11.35
C LEU A 183 -12.81 -9.86 -12.29
N GLY A 184 -13.38 -11.03 -12.01
CA GLY A 184 -13.42 -12.16 -12.94
C GLY A 184 -12.05 -12.74 -13.29
N GLY A 185 -11.05 -12.54 -12.44
CA GLY A 185 -9.70 -13.10 -12.57
C GLY A 185 -8.66 -12.09 -13.06
N LEU A 186 -9.07 -10.85 -13.36
CA LEU A 186 -8.19 -9.76 -13.81
C LEU A 186 -7.13 -9.41 -12.75
N LEU A 187 -7.51 -9.38 -11.47
CA LEU A 187 -6.61 -9.22 -10.33
C LEU A 187 -6.70 -10.49 -9.48
N SER A 188 -5.95 -11.50 -9.89
CA SER A 188 -5.96 -12.83 -9.31
C SER A 188 -4.71 -12.98 -8.44
N THR A 189 -4.84 -12.92 -7.11
CA THR A 189 -3.69 -12.99 -6.18
C THR A 189 -4.07 -13.75 -4.90
N PRO A 190 -3.34 -14.82 -4.53
CA PRO A 190 -3.62 -15.55 -3.29
C PRO A 190 -3.41 -14.64 -2.07
N TRP A 191 -4.21 -14.82 -1.03
CA TRP A 191 -4.22 -13.91 0.12
C TRP A 191 -2.82 -13.66 0.77
N PRO A 192 -1.88 -14.62 0.84
CA PRO A 192 -0.55 -14.35 1.41
C PRO A 192 0.25 -13.40 0.52
N PHE A 193 0.09 -13.51 -0.80
CA PHE A 193 0.72 -12.63 -1.77
C PHE A 193 0.07 -11.25 -1.80
N VAL A 194 -1.24 -11.15 -1.54
CA VAL A 194 -1.91 -9.85 -1.33
C VAL A 194 -1.27 -9.14 -0.14
N ALA A 195 -1.16 -9.83 1.00
CA ALA A 195 -0.57 -9.26 2.21
C ALA A 195 0.90 -8.85 1.98
N LEU A 196 1.70 -9.71 1.35
CA LEU A 196 3.10 -9.42 1.03
C LEU A 196 3.24 -8.24 0.06
N SER A 197 2.48 -8.24 -1.03
CA SER A 197 2.49 -7.20 -2.07
C SER A 197 2.11 -5.84 -1.49
N ALA A 198 1.02 -5.79 -0.71
CA ALA A 198 0.58 -4.58 -0.05
C ALA A 198 1.59 -4.13 1.01
N TRP A 199 2.12 -5.04 1.84
CA TRP A 199 3.13 -4.70 2.86
C TRP A 199 4.38 -4.08 2.27
N VAL A 200 4.99 -4.71 1.26
CA VAL A 200 6.19 -4.18 0.59
C VAL A 200 5.89 -2.81 -0.02
N SER A 201 4.73 -2.64 -0.65
CA SER A 201 4.32 -1.37 -1.23
C SER A 201 4.11 -0.28 -0.18
N LEU A 202 3.51 -0.62 0.96
CA LEU A 202 3.35 0.27 2.13
C LEU A 202 4.71 0.67 2.72
N LEU A 203 5.73 -0.19 2.67
CA LEU A 203 7.09 0.15 3.10
C LEU A 203 7.81 1.08 2.11
N CYS A 204 7.55 0.95 0.81
CA CYS A 204 8.13 1.83 -0.21
C CYS A 204 7.64 3.28 -0.09
N GLY A 205 6.39 3.50 0.27
CA GLY A 205 5.77 4.84 0.33
C GLY A 205 6.55 5.87 1.16
N PRO A 206 6.84 5.63 2.44
CA PRO A 206 7.57 6.59 3.27
C PRO A 206 9.04 6.75 2.84
N LEU A 207 9.65 5.73 2.20
CA LEU A 207 10.99 5.84 1.63
C LEU A 207 11.01 6.80 0.43
N LEU A 208 10.00 6.73 -0.45
CA LEU A 208 9.82 7.66 -1.56
C LEU A 208 9.48 9.09 -1.08
N GLY A 209 8.75 9.20 0.03
CA GLY A 209 8.53 10.47 0.73
C GLY A 209 9.82 11.09 1.26
N ALA A 210 10.65 10.29 1.92
CA ALA A 210 11.96 10.72 2.39
C ALA A 210 12.88 11.11 1.23
N LEU A 211 12.88 10.34 0.13
CA LEU A 211 13.62 10.66 -1.09
C LEU A 211 13.17 12.00 -1.68
N SER A 212 11.86 12.24 -1.77
CA SER A 212 11.32 13.50 -2.28
C SER A 212 11.71 14.69 -1.41
N HIS A 213 11.74 14.52 -0.09
CA HIS A 213 12.27 15.53 0.83
C HIS A 213 13.76 15.79 0.63
N ALA A 214 14.56 14.75 0.42
CA ALA A 214 15.98 14.89 0.17
C ALA A 214 16.26 15.63 -1.14
N LEU A 215 15.53 15.30 -2.21
CA LEU A 215 15.64 15.92 -3.52
C LEU A 215 15.20 17.39 -3.52
N ALA A 216 14.11 17.71 -2.80
CA ALA A 216 13.65 19.09 -2.64
C ALA A 216 14.67 20.02 -1.95
N ALA A 217 15.56 19.46 -1.12
CA ALA A 217 16.60 20.21 -0.42
C ALA A 217 17.84 20.50 -1.29
N VAL A 218 18.00 19.83 -2.44
CA VAL A 218 19.20 19.94 -3.28
C VAL A 218 19.42 21.39 -3.79
N PRO A 219 18.41 22.11 -4.33
CA PRO A 219 18.63 23.47 -4.83
C PRO A 219 19.16 24.43 -3.75
N GLY A 220 18.70 24.29 -2.50
CA GLY A 220 19.18 25.10 -1.38
C GLY A 220 20.60 24.76 -0.91
N ARG A 221 21.07 23.53 -1.18
CA ARG A 221 22.46 23.12 -0.90
C ARG A 221 23.43 23.60 -1.98
N MET A 222 22.99 23.69 -3.23
CA MET A 222 23.82 24.19 -4.33
C MET A 222 24.10 25.70 -4.24
N THR A 223 23.23 26.46 -3.55
CA THR A 223 23.36 27.92 -3.40
C THR A 223 24.02 28.35 -2.09
N ALA A 224 24.28 27.42 -1.17
CA ALA A 224 24.98 27.71 0.06
C ALA A 224 26.48 27.95 -0.23
N PRO A 225 27.06 29.10 0.14
CA PRO A 225 28.49 29.33 -0.06
C PRO A 225 29.29 28.27 0.70
N SER A 226 30.17 27.58 -0.03
CA SER A 226 31.12 26.59 0.45
C SER A 226 32.07 27.26 1.45
N GLY A 227 31.68 27.31 2.72
CA GLY A 227 32.43 27.98 3.79
C GLY A 227 31.59 28.46 4.98
N ALA A 228 30.26 28.36 4.96
CA ALA A 228 29.45 28.72 6.13
C ALA A 228 29.64 27.73 7.29
N VAL A 229 30.51 28.10 8.23
CA VAL A 229 30.65 27.47 9.55
C VAL A 229 29.27 27.40 10.21
N THR A 230 28.86 26.19 10.57
CA THR A 230 27.64 25.95 11.33
C THR A 230 27.78 26.61 12.70
N PRO A 231 26.92 27.57 13.10
CA PRO A 231 26.94 28.03 14.48
C PRO A 231 26.51 26.87 15.37
N ARG A 232 27.40 26.45 16.29
CA ARG A 232 27.04 25.58 17.41
C ARG A 232 25.93 26.27 18.20
N VAL A 233 24.72 25.74 18.12
CA VAL A 233 23.70 26.02 19.13
C VAL A 233 24.09 25.18 20.35
N THR A 234 24.66 25.84 21.36
CA THR A 234 24.83 25.27 22.70
C THR A 234 23.47 25.05 23.35
N ALA A 235 23.41 23.96 24.13
CA ALA A 235 22.31 23.36 24.89
C ALA A 235 21.15 24.27 25.30
#